data_AF-A0A818B8P7-F1
#
_entry.id   AF-A0A818B8P7-F1
#
_cell.length_a   1.000
_cell.length_b   1.000
_cell.length_c   1.000
_cell.angle_alpha   90.00
_cell.angle_beta   90.00
_cell.angle_gamma   90.00
#
_symmetry.space_group_name_H-M   'P 1'
#
loop_
_entity.id
_entity.type
_entity.pdbx_description
1 polymer ?
#
loop_
_entity_poly.entity_id
_entity_poly.type
_entity_poly.pdbx_seq_one_letter_code
_entity_poly.pdbx_strand_id
1 'polypeptide(L)'
;MTFLDVEARQRALIGAWLSLWSDELITPMGPSHSIGYQLGSHFGIPHGICSCLTLAGTVAIQAKYLPDTEVKQLGSLLPFVTKITPHEDIGGPREQALKVSEAIAKLIADLDLTSTLHDFQVPMSSFEGIIERALPDGKTDLRYKDFVTLLENIY
;
A
#
# COMPACT_ATOMS: atom_id res chain seq x y z
N MET A 1 -13.23 -21.28 -8.95
CA MET A 1 -11.80 -20.94 -9.06
C MET A 1 -11.02 -22.13 -8.52
N THR A 2 -10.36 -22.91 -9.38
CA THR A 2 -9.68 -24.15 -8.97
C THR A 2 -8.31 -23.81 -8.39
N PHE A 3 -7.97 -24.38 -7.24
CA PHE A 3 -6.67 -24.25 -6.57
C PHE A 3 -5.50 -24.91 -7.35
N LEU A 4 -5.58 -25.02 -8.68
CA LEU A 4 -4.77 -25.91 -9.52
C LEU A 4 -3.94 -25.20 -10.60
N ASP A 5 -3.98 -23.87 -10.69
CA ASP A 5 -3.15 -23.15 -11.66
C ASP A 5 -1.70 -23.06 -11.18
N VAL A 6 -0.90 -24.05 -11.61
CA VAL A 6 0.53 -24.16 -11.28
C VAL A 6 1.32 -22.99 -11.88
N GLU A 7 0.94 -22.53 -13.07
CA GLU A 7 1.64 -21.44 -13.74
C GLU A 7 1.45 -20.12 -12.97
N ALA A 8 0.20 -19.82 -12.58
CA ALA A 8 -0.09 -18.66 -11.76
C ALA A 8 0.66 -18.69 -10.42
N ARG A 9 0.73 -19.85 -9.76
CA ARG A 9 1.46 -20.04 -8.49
C ARG A 9 2.96 -19.83 -8.66
N GLN A 10 3.56 -20.39 -9.71
CA GLN A 10 4.97 -20.22 -9.99
C GLN A 10 5.30 -18.76 -10.28
N ARG A 11 4.47 -18.07 -11.09
CA ARG A 11 4.65 -16.64 -11.39
C ARG A 11 4.52 -15.78 -10.13
N ALA A 12 3.54 -16.07 -9.27
CA ALA A 12 3.39 -15.38 -7.99
C ALA A 12 4.60 -15.60 -7.06
N LEU A 13 5.10 -16.83 -6.98
CA LEU A 13 6.30 -17.16 -6.18
C LEU A 13 7.55 -16.43 -6.70
N ILE A 14 7.75 -16.39 -8.02
CA ILE A 14 8.86 -15.66 -8.65
C ILE A 14 8.72 -14.16 -8.36
N GLY A 15 7.51 -13.59 -8.51
CA GLY A 15 7.25 -12.20 -8.19
C GLY A 15 7.55 -11.86 -6.72
N ALA A 16 7.11 -12.71 -5.79
CA ALA A 16 7.41 -12.56 -4.37
C ALA A 16 8.92 -12.64 -4.10
N TRP A 17 9.62 -13.58 -4.73
CA TRP A 17 11.08 -13.69 -4.60
C TRP A 17 11.78 -12.43 -5.13
N LEU A 18 11.45 -11.97 -6.33
CA LEU A 18 12.03 -10.75 -6.91
C LEU A 18 11.74 -9.50 -6.06
N SER A 19 10.61 -9.45 -5.35
CA SER A 19 10.28 -8.35 -4.45
C SER A 19 11.12 -8.30 -3.16
N LEU A 20 11.66 -9.45 -2.73
CA LEU A 20 12.46 -9.58 -1.50
C LEU A 20 13.96 -9.44 -1.75
N TRP A 21 14.44 -9.86 -2.92
CA TRP A 21 15.87 -9.96 -3.25
C TRP A 21 16.26 -9.13 -4.47
N SER A 22 15.66 -7.95 -4.65
CA SER A 22 16.22 -6.96 -5.58
C SER A 22 17.57 -6.47 -5.01
N ASP A 23 18.65 -6.68 -5.76
CA ASP A 23 20.08 -6.61 -5.39
C ASP A 23 20.58 -5.31 -4.71
N GLU A 24 19.74 -4.28 -4.48
CA GLU A 24 20.19 -2.96 -3.99
C GLU A 24 19.40 -2.37 -2.80
N LEU A 25 18.35 -3.00 -2.27
CA LEU A 25 17.44 -2.34 -1.31
C LEU A 25 17.54 -2.90 0.11
N ILE A 26 18.56 -2.46 0.87
CA ILE A 26 18.42 -2.29 2.34
C ILE A 26 17.73 -0.93 2.57
N THR A 27 16.61 -0.69 1.91
CA THR A 27 15.84 0.54 2.09
C THR A 27 14.87 0.32 3.23
N PRO A 28 14.78 1.25 4.21
CA PRO A 28 13.77 1.17 5.25
C PRO A 28 12.38 1.01 4.62
N MET A 29 11.63 0.01 5.09
CA MET A 29 10.27 -0.23 4.59
C MET A 29 9.37 1.00 4.86
N GLY A 30 8.51 1.34 3.90
CA GLY A 30 7.69 2.55 3.94
C GLY A 30 6.52 2.52 4.94
N PRO A 31 5.73 3.61 5.04
CA PRO A 31 4.69 3.79 6.05
C PRO A 31 3.62 2.68 6.13
N SER A 32 3.25 2.06 5.01
CA SER A 32 2.32 0.91 5.02
C SER A 32 2.83 -0.23 5.90
N HIS A 33 4.14 -0.49 5.89
CA HIS A 33 4.74 -1.54 6.70
C HIS A 33 4.77 -1.17 8.18
N SER A 34 5.16 0.07 8.53
CA SER A 34 5.21 0.51 9.93
C SER A 34 3.82 0.62 10.55
N ILE A 35 2.82 1.11 9.81
CA ILE A 35 1.41 1.12 10.23
C ILE A 35 0.92 -0.33 10.38
N GLY A 36 1.24 -1.20 9.42
CA GLY A 36 0.89 -2.61 9.47
C GLY A 36 1.49 -3.35 10.68
N TYR A 37 2.70 -2.98 11.09
CA TYR A 37 3.32 -3.51 12.31
C TYR A 37 2.56 -3.10 13.56
N GLN A 38 2.13 -1.84 13.67
CA GLN A 38 1.29 -1.37 14.78
C GLN A 38 -0.05 -2.12 14.80
N LEU A 39 -0.73 -2.22 13.65
CA LEU A 39 -2.02 -2.92 13.54
C LEU A 39 -1.91 -4.41 13.91
N GLY A 40 -0.93 -5.11 13.33
CA GLY A 40 -0.73 -6.54 13.58
C GLY A 40 -0.33 -6.84 15.02
N SER A 41 0.58 -6.05 15.61
CA SER A 41 1.07 -6.28 16.99
C SER A 41 0.03 -5.99 18.07
N HIS A 42 -0.85 -5.00 17.86
CA HIS A 42 -1.83 -4.60 18.87
C HIS A 42 -3.18 -5.30 18.73
N PHE A 43 -3.57 -5.68 17.51
CA PHE A 43 -4.91 -6.19 17.22
C PHE A 43 -4.93 -7.56 16.54
N GLY A 44 -3.77 -8.18 16.32
CA GLY A 44 -3.68 -9.53 15.76
C GLY A 44 -4.07 -9.64 14.29
N ILE A 45 -4.08 -8.53 13.55
CA ILE A 45 -4.37 -8.52 12.11
C ILE A 45 -3.26 -9.28 11.37
N PRO A 46 -3.57 -10.29 10.52
CA PRO A 46 -2.56 -11.02 9.78
C PRO A 46 -1.70 -10.10 8.90
N HIS A 47 -0.40 -10.35 8.84
CA HIS A 47 0.56 -9.44 8.21
C HIS A 47 0.20 -9.07 6.76
N GLY A 48 -0.21 -10.03 5.94
CA GLY A 48 -0.64 -9.77 4.55
C GLY A 48 -1.92 -8.93 4.46
N ILE A 49 -2.83 -9.05 5.43
CA ILE A 49 -4.06 -8.24 5.50
C ILE A 49 -3.74 -6.80 5.91
N CYS A 50 -2.76 -6.58 6.80
CA CYS A 50 -2.27 -5.23 7.09
C CYS A 50 -1.82 -4.49 5.81
N SER A 51 -1.14 -5.19 4.89
CA SER A 51 -0.77 -4.61 3.60
C SER A 51 -1.98 -4.34 2.71
N CYS A 52 -2.96 -5.25 2.67
CA CYS A 52 -4.21 -5.04 1.92
C CYS A 52 -4.97 -3.79 2.43
N LEU A 53 -5.03 -3.58 3.74
CA LEU A 53 -5.68 -2.42 4.35
C LEU A 53 -4.98 -1.11 4.02
N THR A 54 -3.64 -1.08 4.02
CA THR A 54 -2.89 0.18 4.12
C THR A 54 -2.18 0.60 2.83
N LEU A 55 -1.85 -0.34 1.94
CA LEU A 55 -0.91 -0.07 0.85
C LEU A 55 -1.47 0.90 -0.19
N ALA A 56 -2.71 0.69 -0.66
CA ALA A 56 -3.32 1.55 -1.67
C ALA A 56 -3.38 3.01 -1.20
N GLY A 57 -3.92 3.25 0.00
CA GLY A 57 -3.99 4.60 0.57
C GLY A 57 -2.62 5.20 0.87
N THR A 58 -1.65 4.39 1.31
CA THR A 58 -0.27 4.84 1.48
C THR A 58 0.32 5.32 0.16
N VAL A 59 0.12 4.60 -0.95
CA VAL A 59 0.60 5.00 -2.28
C VAL A 59 -0.04 6.33 -2.71
N ALA A 60 -1.34 6.53 -2.46
CA ALA A 60 -2.01 7.79 -2.78
C ALA A 60 -1.45 8.98 -1.97
N ILE A 61 -1.20 8.78 -0.67
CA ILE A 61 -0.57 9.79 0.18
C ILE A 61 0.85 10.07 -0.32
N GLN A 62 1.65 9.05 -0.61
CA GLN A 62 3.00 9.23 -1.14
C GLN A 62 2.99 9.98 -2.47
N ALA A 63 2.04 9.71 -3.37
CA ALA A 63 1.88 10.45 -4.62
C ALA A 63 1.68 11.97 -4.41
N LYS A 64 1.14 12.41 -3.27
CA LYS A 64 0.96 13.82 -2.91
C LYS A 64 2.22 14.47 -2.32
N TYR A 65 3.00 13.74 -1.53
CA TYR A 65 4.10 14.32 -0.74
C TYR A 65 5.51 14.00 -1.24
N LEU A 66 5.69 12.93 -2.03
CA LEU A 66 7.01 12.58 -2.54
C LEU A 66 7.55 13.68 -3.47
N PRO A 67 8.88 13.91 -3.47
CA PRO A 67 9.54 14.75 -4.47
C PRO A 67 9.26 14.27 -5.88
N ASP A 68 9.34 15.16 -6.87
CA ASP A 68 9.02 14.85 -8.27
C ASP A 68 9.88 13.70 -8.84
N THR A 69 11.13 13.57 -8.38
CA THR A 69 12.03 12.49 -8.77
C THR A 69 11.55 11.12 -8.30
N GLU A 70 11.00 11.04 -7.08
CA GLU A 70 10.55 9.80 -6.46
C GLU A 70 9.14 9.43 -6.92
N VAL A 71 8.24 10.41 -7.04
CA VAL A 71 6.89 10.15 -7.55
C VAL A 71 6.90 9.71 -9.02
N LYS A 72 7.92 10.11 -9.80
CA LYS A 72 8.15 9.57 -11.15
C LYS A 72 8.47 8.08 -11.15
N GLN A 73 9.24 7.60 -10.18
CA GLN A 73 9.51 6.17 -10.04
C GLN A 73 8.22 5.43 -9.69
N LEU A 74 7.44 5.95 -8.75
CA LEU A 74 6.14 5.38 -8.39
C LEU A 74 5.18 5.34 -9.58
N GLY A 75 5.05 6.44 -10.33
CA GLY A 75 4.23 6.51 -11.54
C GLY A 75 4.69 5.56 -12.64
N SER A 76 5.99 5.30 -12.76
CA SER A 76 6.52 4.35 -13.76
C SER A 76 6.13 2.89 -13.53
N LEU A 77 5.58 2.55 -12.35
CA LEU A 77 5.05 1.23 -12.07
C LEU A 77 3.72 0.97 -12.81
N LEU A 78 3.02 2.02 -13.24
CA LEU A 78 1.67 1.94 -13.77
C LEU A 78 1.48 0.88 -14.89
N PRO A 79 2.36 0.78 -15.91
CA PRO A 79 2.20 -0.21 -16.98
C PRO A 79 2.39 -1.66 -16.51
N PHE A 80 3.01 -1.87 -15.34
CA PHE A 80 3.25 -3.20 -14.78
C PHE A 80 2.11 -3.65 -13.86
N VAL A 81 1.41 -2.69 -13.23
CA VAL A 81 0.29 -2.98 -12.32
C VAL A 81 -1.08 -2.83 -12.98
N THR A 82 -1.12 -2.31 -14.21
CA THR A 82 -2.35 -2.18 -15.01
C THR A 82 -2.14 -2.73 -16.42
N LYS A 83 -3.23 -2.86 -17.18
CA LYS A 83 -3.20 -3.16 -18.62
C LYS A 83 -3.17 -1.88 -19.47
N ILE A 84 -2.86 -0.73 -18.87
CA ILE A 84 -2.80 0.54 -19.58
C ILE A 84 -1.73 0.47 -20.66
N THR A 85 -2.10 0.88 -21.87
CA THR A 85 -1.18 0.88 -23.01
C THR A 85 -0.34 2.17 -23.03
N PRO A 86 0.86 2.17 -23.63
CA PRO A 86 1.76 3.33 -23.66
C PRO A 86 1.19 4.62 -24.30
N HIS A 87 0.00 4.56 -24.91
CA HIS A 87 -0.62 5.66 -25.64
C HIS A 87 -1.80 6.31 -24.90
N GLU A 88 -2.21 5.78 -23.74
CA GLU A 88 -3.24 6.43 -22.93
C GLU A 88 -2.64 7.64 -22.20
N ASP A 89 -3.27 8.81 -22.38
CA ASP A 89 -2.90 10.03 -21.65
C ASP A 89 -3.45 9.96 -20.22
N ILE A 90 -2.61 9.48 -19.30
CA ILE A 90 -2.91 9.37 -17.87
C ILE A 90 -2.59 10.69 -17.14
N GLY A 91 -1.90 11.64 -17.78
CA GLY A 91 -1.34 12.82 -17.14
C GLY A 91 0.09 12.63 -16.59
N GLY A 92 0.46 13.46 -15.63
CA GLY A 92 1.82 13.54 -15.09
C GLY A 92 2.18 12.44 -14.08
N PRO A 93 3.41 12.46 -13.55
CA PRO A 93 3.89 11.46 -12.59
C PRO A 93 2.99 11.23 -11.37
N ARG A 94 2.35 12.29 -10.86
CA ARG A 94 1.48 12.19 -9.67
C ARG A 94 0.16 11.52 -10.02
N GLU A 95 -0.44 11.88 -11.16
CA GLU A 95 -1.65 11.23 -11.68
C GLU A 95 -1.39 9.75 -11.97
N GLN A 96 -0.23 9.42 -12.55
CA GLN A 96 0.19 8.04 -12.76
C GLN A 96 0.34 7.27 -11.45
N ALA A 97 0.96 7.87 -10.44
CA ALA A 97 1.10 7.26 -9.11
C ALA A 97 -0.26 7.05 -8.41
N LEU A 98 -1.24 7.95 -8.60
CA LEU A 98 -2.61 7.74 -8.14
C LEU A 98 -3.27 6.56 -8.86
N LYS A 99 -3.03 6.38 -10.16
CA LYS A 99 -3.50 5.18 -10.88
C LYS A 99 -2.85 3.89 -10.39
N VAL A 100 -1.60 3.93 -9.92
CA VAL A 100 -0.97 2.78 -9.24
C VAL A 100 -1.72 2.44 -7.94
N SER A 101 -2.09 3.45 -7.15
CA SER A 101 -2.91 3.25 -5.94
C SER A 101 -4.26 2.60 -6.26
N GLU A 102 -4.98 3.12 -7.27
CA GLU A 102 -6.25 2.55 -7.73
C GLU A 102 -6.11 1.10 -8.20
N ALA A 103 -5.03 0.79 -8.92
CA ALA A 103 -4.75 -0.56 -9.40
C ALA A 103 -4.51 -1.55 -8.25
N ILE A 104 -3.81 -1.12 -7.20
CA ILE A 104 -3.61 -1.93 -5.98
C ILE A 104 -4.95 -2.18 -5.29
N ALA A 105 -5.77 -1.15 -5.08
CA ALA A 105 -7.10 -1.29 -4.48
C ALA A 105 -7.99 -2.24 -5.29
N LYS A 106 -7.96 -2.12 -6.62
CA LYS A 106 -8.67 -3.03 -7.53
C LYS A 106 -8.18 -4.46 -7.40
N LEU A 107 -6.86 -4.70 -7.36
CA LEU A 107 -6.31 -6.04 -7.20
C LEU A 107 -6.77 -6.70 -5.89
N ILE A 108 -6.78 -5.94 -4.78
CA ILE A 108 -7.26 -6.43 -3.48
C ILE A 108 -8.73 -6.85 -3.57
N ALA A 109 -9.57 -6.03 -4.22
CA ALA A 109 -10.99 -6.35 -4.43
C ALA A 109 -11.18 -7.56 -5.36
N ASP A 110 -10.44 -7.64 -6.46
CA ASP A 110 -10.51 -8.76 -7.43
C ASP A 110 -10.08 -10.10 -6.80
N LEU A 111 -9.22 -10.06 -5.77
CA LEU A 111 -8.78 -11.23 -5.01
C LEU A 111 -9.68 -11.55 -3.79
N ASP A 112 -10.73 -10.77 -3.55
CA ASP A 112 -11.62 -10.92 -2.39
C ASP A 112 -10.86 -10.82 -1.04
N LEU A 113 -9.89 -9.91 -0.99
CA LEU A 113 -9.06 -9.63 0.19
C LEU A 113 -9.44 -8.31 0.88
N THR A 114 -10.55 -7.69 0.46
CA THR A 114 -11.08 -6.49 1.10
C THR A 114 -11.49 -6.80 2.54
N SER A 115 -11.04 -5.96 3.45
CA SER A 115 -11.37 -6.01 4.88
C SER A 115 -11.37 -4.59 5.43
N THR A 116 -11.91 -4.44 6.63
CA THR A 116 -12.00 -3.15 7.32
C THR A 116 -11.37 -3.23 8.70
N LEU A 117 -11.02 -2.08 9.29
CA LEU A 117 -10.54 -2.06 10.68
C LEU A 117 -11.66 -2.40 11.67
N HIS A 118 -12.93 -2.19 11.31
CA HIS A 118 -14.08 -2.67 12.09
C HIS A 118 -14.13 -4.19 12.18
N ASP A 119 -13.81 -4.94 11.11
CA ASP A 119 -13.78 -6.42 11.12
C ASP A 119 -12.81 -6.98 12.17
N PHE A 120 -11.75 -6.23 12.48
CA PHE A 120 -10.74 -6.56 13.48
C PHE A 120 -10.94 -5.85 14.82
N GLN A 121 -12.08 -5.17 15.02
CA GLN A 121 -12.44 -4.48 16.26
C GLN A 121 -11.41 -3.44 16.72
N VAL A 122 -10.72 -2.80 15.77
CA VAL A 122 -9.76 -1.74 16.09
C VAL A 122 -10.53 -0.51 16.59
N PRO A 123 -10.26 0.04 17.77
CA PRO A 123 -10.99 1.23 18.23
C PRO A 123 -10.49 2.48 17.49
N MET A 124 -11.41 3.28 16.95
CA MET A 124 -11.06 4.56 16.27
C MET A 124 -10.20 5.48 17.15
N SER A 125 -10.39 5.44 18.47
CA SER A 125 -9.58 6.21 19.43
C SER A 125 -8.09 5.83 19.44
N SER A 126 -7.70 4.71 18.82
CA SER A 126 -6.31 4.29 18.68
C SER A 126 -5.60 4.85 17.45
N PHE A 127 -6.33 5.39 16.46
CA PHE A 127 -5.78 5.77 15.16
C PHE A 127 -4.65 6.79 15.26
N GLU A 128 -4.85 7.87 16.01
CA GLU A 128 -3.81 8.89 16.23
C GLU A 128 -2.53 8.29 16.81
N GLY A 129 -2.67 7.38 17.79
CA GLY A 129 -1.53 6.73 18.44
C GLY A 129 -0.83 5.72 17.54
N ILE A 130 -1.57 5.01 16.68
CA ILE A 130 -1.01 4.12 15.66
C ILE A 130 -0.15 4.93 14.69
N ILE A 131 -0.69 6.02 14.15
CA ILE A 131 0.03 6.85 13.17
C ILE A 131 1.21 7.57 13.81
N GLU A 132 1.07 8.07 15.03
CA GLU A 132 2.16 8.73 15.77
C GLU A 132 3.36 7.81 15.99
N ARG A 133 3.13 6.51 16.25
CA ARG A 133 4.22 5.53 16.40
C ARG A 133 4.76 4.99 15.08
N ALA A 134 3.98 5.06 14.01
CA ALA A 134 4.34 4.49 12.71
C ALA A 134 5.15 5.45 11.83
N LEU A 135 4.98 6.76 12.00
CA LEU A 135 5.67 7.78 11.22
C LEU A 135 6.99 8.22 11.89
N PRO A 136 8.03 8.56 11.11
CA PRO A 136 9.35 8.92 11.64
C PRO A 136 9.31 10.13 12.58
N ASP A 137 8.50 11.14 12.23
CA ASP A 137 8.36 12.39 12.99
C ASP A 137 7.03 12.48 13.76
N GLY A 138 6.34 11.35 13.93
CA GLY A 138 5.07 11.25 14.64
C GLY A 138 4.06 12.33 14.23
N LYS A 139 3.54 13.09 15.20
CA LYS A 139 2.56 14.18 14.96
C LYS A 139 3.08 15.35 14.12
N THR A 140 4.40 15.48 13.98
CA THR A 140 5.02 16.56 13.19
C THR A 140 5.28 16.17 11.74
N ASP A 141 5.08 14.90 11.38
CA ASP A 141 5.14 14.45 9.99
C ASP A 141 4.05 15.15 9.16
N LEU A 142 4.44 15.71 8.01
CA LEU A 142 3.54 16.46 7.11
C LEU A 142 2.37 15.62 6.59
N ARG A 143 2.51 14.29 6.63
CA ARG A 143 1.51 13.31 6.17
C ARG A 143 0.61 12.82 7.31
N TYR A 144 0.87 13.23 8.56
CA TYR A 144 0.21 12.70 9.75
C TYR A 144 -1.33 12.69 9.63
N LYS A 145 -1.92 13.84 9.30
CA LYS A 145 -3.39 13.97 9.19
C LYS A 145 -3.97 13.07 8.10
N ASP A 146 -3.31 13.01 6.95
CA ASP A 146 -3.75 12.18 5.82
C ASP A 146 -3.69 10.68 6.18
N PHE A 147 -2.70 10.26 6.98
CA PHE A 147 -2.63 8.88 7.48
C PHE A 147 -3.65 8.56 8.57
N VAL A 148 -4.03 9.52 9.42
CA VAL A 148 -5.16 9.33 10.35
C VAL A 148 -6.45 9.16 9.56
N THR A 149 -6.69 10.06 8.59
CA THR A 149 -7.85 9.95 7.69
C THR A 149 -7.83 8.69 6.84
N LEU A 150 -6.66 8.15 6.50
CA LEU A 150 -6.56 6.83 5.87
C LEU A 150 -7.19 5.75 6.76
N LEU A 151 -6.85 5.70 8.05
CA LEU A 151 -7.43 4.72 8.98
C LEU A 151 -8.94 4.91 9.14
N GLU A 152 -9.42 6.15 9.16
CA GLU A 152 -10.86 6.46 9.19
C GLU A 152 -11.59 5.95 7.94
N ASN A 153 -10.98 6.08 6.76
CA ASN A 153 -11.59 5.67 5.49
C ASN A 153 -11.63 4.15 5.28
N ILE A 154 -10.78 3.40 5.98
CA ILE A 154 -10.74 1.93 5.92
C ILE A 154 -11.38 1.28 7.15
N TYR A 155 -12.15 2.06 7.93
CA TYR A 155 -12.86 1.57 9.11
C TYR A 155 -14.09 0.74 8.75
#